data_AF-A0A1U9N6K3-F1
#
_entry.id   AF-A0A1U9N6K3-F1
#
_cell.length_a   1.000
_cell.length_b   1.000
_cell.length_c   1.000
_cell.angle_alpha   90.00
_cell.angle_beta   90.00
_cell.angle_gamma   90.00
#
_symmetry.space_group_name_H-M   'P 1'
#
loop_
_entity.id
_entity.type
_entity.pdbx_description
1 polymer ?
#
loop_
_entity_poly.entity_id
_entity_poly.type
_entity_poly.pdbx_seq_one_letter_code
_entity_poly.pdbx_strand_id
1 'polypeptide(L)'
;MNQAVTINVAQSNRVETMWDMARWQQRLWLLLVIQVLLVVGVYAYQQNSRATPTAVPLLPVSTNVIDRIEIADATTSVHLNKQANRWQLTQSSLPVDNEKITALLEKLNGLRLTWPVANTASSHERFEVGEQKFQRKLRLYEGDKLQAEFYLGSSPGFKKVHLRRAGDSQVYSVALSTMDAATSGDDWLNKQLLTTNNPVNIKGRDYELQRQGENWQLVDETGASLNTENVTALVKALASLQVQSVVQEAPKGEPITLAVKSAEGNWQYEFIKTDAGYVVKRSDREQYFSLSEYEYERIAQVVRENLLAPATTTQTSPTTSNSAATNPVEAVVQDATKGLLGN
;
A
#
# COMPACT_ATOMS: atom_id res chain seq x y z
N MET A 1 89.84 1.91 79.48
CA MET A 1 89.68 1.92 78.02
C MET A 1 88.58 0.91 77.67
N ASN A 2 87.53 1.41 77.03
CA ASN A 2 86.40 0.81 76.29
C ASN A 2 86.52 -0.68 75.90
N GLN A 3 85.48 -1.50 75.72
CA GLN A 3 84.02 -1.51 75.94
C GLN A 3 83.63 -3.00 75.78
N ALA A 4 82.66 -3.52 76.55
CA ALA A 4 82.05 -4.83 76.29
C ALA A 4 80.60 -4.61 75.83
N VAL A 5 80.27 -5.10 74.63
CA VAL A 5 78.91 -5.07 74.08
C VAL A 5 78.43 -6.50 73.86
N THR A 6 77.34 -6.84 74.54
CA THR A 6 76.48 -8.01 74.35
C THR A 6 75.59 -7.88 73.12
N ILE A 7 75.40 -8.95 72.33
CA ILE A 7 74.12 -9.23 71.65
C ILE A 7 73.86 -10.74 71.61
N ASN A 8 72.65 -11.11 72.02
CA ASN A 8 72.02 -12.42 72.06
C ASN A 8 70.85 -12.39 71.04
N VAL A 9 70.71 -13.36 70.14
CA VAL A 9 69.40 -13.80 69.61
C VAL A 9 69.49 -15.25 69.10
N ALA A 10 68.91 -16.17 69.86
CA ALA A 10 68.38 -17.42 69.35
C ALA A 10 66.91 -17.20 68.94
N GLN A 11 66.48 -17.62 67.75
CA GLN A 11 65.15 -18.21 67.50
C GLN A 11 64.97 -18.60 66.03
N SER A 12 64.95 -19.91 65.79
CA SER A 12 64.48 -20.53 64.56
C SER A 12 62.94 -20.53 64.53
N ASN A 13 62.33 -19.76 63.64
CA ASN A 13 60.88 -19.82 63.40
C ASN A 13 60.56 -21.06 62.53
N ARG A 14 60.03 -22.11 63.16
CA ARG A 14 59.25 -23.16 62.47
C ARG A 14 57.93 -22.55 62.03
N VAL A 15 57.63 -22.63 60.74
CA VAL A 15 56.33 -22.26 60.17
C VAL A 15 55.35 -23.41 60.44
N GLU A 16 54.42 -23.20 61.37
CA GLU A 16 53.22 -24.04 61.51
C GLU A 16 52.03 -23.32 60.85
N THR A 17 51.76 -23.64 59.59
CA THR A 17 50.54 -23.22 58.88
C THR A 17 49.89 -24.41 58.17
N MET A 18 49.56 -25.47 58.92
CA MET A 18 48.84 -26.62 58.35
C MET A 18 47.46 -26.88 58.97
N TRP A 19 47.03 -26.09 59.96
CA TRP A 19 45.79 -26.34 60.71
C TRP A 19 44.66 -25.31 60.46
N ASP A 20 44.90 -24.31 59.60
CA ASP A 20 43.86 -23.37 59.13
C ASP A 20 43.31 -23.71 57.75
N MET A 21 44.05 -24.40 56.89
CA MET A 21 43.61 -24.72 55.52
C MET A 21 42.37 -25.61 55.50
N ALA A 22 42.27 -26.64 56.36
CA ALA A 22 41.12 -27.53 56.37
C ALA A 22 39.82 -26.82 56.81
N ARG A 23 39.92 -25.91 57.80
CA ARG A 23 38.77 -25.13 58.29
C ARG A 23 38.37 -24.04 57.29
N TRP A 24 39.34 -23.43 56.61
CA TRP A 24 39.09 -22.44 55.57
C TRP A 24 38.49 -23.09 54.31
N GLN A 25 38.99 -24.26 53.94
CA GLN A 25 38.45 -25.09 52.86
C GLN A 25 37.01 -25.53 53.16
N GLN A 26 36.69 -25.91 54.40
CA GLN A 26 35.31 -26.21 54.81
C GLN A 26 34.38 -24.99 54.71
N ARG A 27 34.85 -23.81 55.10
CA ARG A 27 34.08 -22.55 54.96
C ARG A 27 33.85 -22.19 53.51
N LEU A 28 34.85 -22.35 52.66
CA LEU A 28 34.71 -22.15 51.21
C LEU A 28 33.74 -23.16 50.59
N TRP A 29 33.80 -24.42 51.01
CA TRP A 29 32.85 -25.45 50.55
C TRP A 29 31.41 -25.12 50.94
N LEU A 30 31.20 -24.68 52.19
CA LEU A 30 29.87 -24.25 52.64
C LEU A 30 29.36 -23.06 51.82
N LEU A 31 30.22 -22.06 51.59
CA LEU A 31 29.89 -20.88 50.79
C LEU A 31 29.60 -21.24 49.33
N LEU A 32 30.38 -22.18 48.75
CA LEU A 32 30.15 -22.69 47.40
C LEU A 32 28.80 -23.40 47.30
N VAL A 33 28.44 -24.25 48.27
CA VAL A 33 27.14 -24.94 48.29
C VAL A 33 26.01 -23.92 48.37
N ILE A 34 26.13 -22.89 49.21
CA ILE A 34 25.14 -21.81 49.30
C ILE A 34 25.03 -21.06 47.98
N GLN A 35 26.15 -20.74 47.31
CA GLN A 35 26.14 -20.08 46.02
C GLN A 35 25.47 -20.93 44.94
N VAL A 36 25.76 -22.23 44.88
CA VAL A 36 25.12 -23.15 43.95
C VAL A 36 23.61 -23.23 44.21
N LEU A 37 23.19 -23.33 45.49
CA LEU A 37 21.77 -23.32 45.85
C LEU A 37 21.06 -22.02 45.46
N LEU A 38 21.73 -20.87 45.63
CA LEU A 38 21.20 -19.58 45.17
C LEU A 38 21.08 -19.51 43.65
N VAL A 39 22.09 -19.97 42.91
CA VAL A 39 22.05 -20.01 41.44
C VAL A 39 20.93 -20.93 40.95
N VAL A 40 20.79 -22.12 41.54
CA VAL A 40 19.71 -23.07 41.22
C VAL A 40 18.35 -22.49 41.58
N GLY A 41 18.22 -21.85 42.74
CA GLY A 41 16.98 -21.19 43.17
C GLY A 41 16.56 -20.04 42.24
N VAL A 42 17.52 -19.19 41.85
CA VAL A 42 17.28 -18.09 40.90
C VAL A 42 16.96 -18.63 39.50
N TYR A 43 17.68 -19.65 39.03
CA TYR A 43 17.43 -20.28 37.74
C TYR A 43 16.04 -20.95 37.69
N ALA A 44 15.67 -21.70 38.73
CA ALA A 44 14.36 -22.31 38.87
C ALA A 44 13.26 -21.26 38.95
N TYR A 45 13.47 -20.17 39.70
CA TYR A 45 12.53 -19.05 39.77
C TYR A 45 12.36 -18.35 38.42
N GLN A 46 13.45 -18.09 37.69
CA GLN A 46 13.39 -17.51 36.35
C GLN A 46 12.72 -18.45 35.35
N GLN A 47 12.98 -19.76 35.42
CA GLN A 47 12.37 -20.76 34.54
C GLN A 47 10.87 -20.91 34.82
N ASN A 48 10.45 -20.88 36.09
CA ASN A 48 9.05 -20.89 36.51
C ASN A 48 8.34 -19.54 36.25
N SER A 49 9.10 -18.44 36.14
CA SER A 49 8.59 -17.11 35.78
C SER A 49 8.57 -16.85 34.27
N ARG A 50 9.02 -17.79 33.42
CA ARG A 50 8.82 -17.74 31.96
C ARG A 50 7.38 -18.11 31.63
N ALA A 51 6.43 -17.26 32.03
CA ALA A 51 5.09 -17.30 31.48
C ALA A 51 5.22 -17.08 29.96
N THR A 52 4.87 -18.09 29.17
CA THR A 52 4.67 -17.91 27.74
C THR A 52 3.45 -16.98 27.61
N PRO A 53 3.57 -15.77 27.04
CA PRO A 53 2.44 -14.88 26.95
C PRO A 53 1.40 -15.58 26.10
N THR A 54 0.20 -15.69 26.66
CA THR A 54 -0.92 -16.13 25.85
C THR A 54 -1.15 -15.07 24.78
N ALA A 55 -1.10 -15.48 23.53
CA ALA A 55 -1.36 -14.60 22.41
C ALA A 55 -2.83 -14.15 22.45
N VAL A 56 -3.07 -12.87 22.74
CA VAL A 56 -4.43 -12.31 22.83
C VAL A 56 -4.80 -11.65 21.49
N PRO A 57 -5.99 -11.91 20.93
CA PRO A 57 -6.46 -11.17 19.76
C PRO A 57 -6.49 -9.66 20.01
N LEU A 58 -6.18 -8.86 18.97
CA LEU A 58 -6.33 -7.41 19.08
C LEU A 58 -7.79 -7.01 19.35
N LEU A 59 -8.72 -7.65 18.64
CA LEU A 59 -10.14 -7.33 18.66
C LEU A 59 -10.91 -8.29 19.57
N PRO A 60 -11.88 -7.78 20.35
CA PRO A 60 -12.73 -8.62 21.19
C PRO A 60 -13.84 -9.34 20.41
N VAL A 61 -14.13 -8.88 19.19
CA VAL A 61 -15.14 -9.44 18.28
C VAL A 61 -14.51 -9.71 16.92
N SER A 62 -15.18 -10.56 16.13
CA SER A 62 -14.79 -10.79 14.74
C SER A 62 -15.12 -9.55 13.89
N THR A 63 -14.34 -9.30 12.84
CA THR A 63 -14.51 -8.12 11.98
C THR A 63 -15.71 -8.18 11.05
N ASN A 64 -16.35 -9.35 10.92
CA ASN A 64 -17.55 -9.55 10.11
C ASN A 64 -18.79 -8.79 10.62
N VAL A 65 -18.86 -8.46 11.91
CA VAL A 65 -19.94 -7.63 12.48
C VAL A 65 -19.66 -6.13 12.38
N ILE A 66 -18.46 -5.73 11.96
CA ILE A 66 -18.09 -4.31 11.87
C ILE A 66 -18.74 -3.70 10.63
N ASP A 67 -19.49 -2.62 10.86
CA ASP A 67 -20.21 -1.89 9.82
C ASP A 67 -19.85 -0.39 9.79
N ARG A 68 -19.08 0.11 10.76
CA ARG A 68 -18.54 1.47 10.74
C ARG A 68 -17.10 1.51 11.26
N ILE A 69 -16.26 2.24 10.53
CA ILE A 69 -14.84 2.43 10.82
C ILE A 69 -14.57 3.94 10.82
N GLU A 70 -13.89 4.41 11.86
CA GLU A 70 -13.37 5.78 11.93
C GLU A 70 -11.86 5.72 12.06
N ILE A 71 -11.16 6.49 11.22
CA ILE A 71 -9.71 6.60 11.25
C ILE A 71 -9.36 8.07 11.30
N ALA A 72 -8.60 8.49 12.30
CA ALA A 72 -8.21 9.88 12.49
C ALA A 72 -6.71 10.00 12.78
N ASP A 73 -6.14 11.14 12.40
CA ASP A 73 -4.87 11.65 12.91
C ASP A 73 -5.08 13.03 13.54
N ALA A 74 -4.02 13.83 13.67
CA ALA A 74 -4.10 15.15 14.27
C ALA A 74 -4.81 16.19 13.39
N THR A 75 -4.94 15.96 12.08
CA THR A 75 -5.41 16.97 11.11
C THR A 75 -6.63 16.52 10.33
N THR A 76 -6.78 15.23 10.08
CA THR A 76 -7.76 14.66 9.17
C THR A 76 -8.43 13.42 9.76
N SER A 77 -9.63 13.14 9.27
CA SER A 77 -10.37 11.93 9.63
C SER A 77 -11.20 11.44 8.46
N VAL A 78 -11.36 10.13 8.40
CA VAL A 78 -12.26 9.45 7.47
C VAL A 78 -13.23 8.59 8.25
N HIS A 79 -14.49 8.64 7.81
CA HIS A 79 -15.57 7.84 8.35
C HIS A 79 -16.09 6.96 7.21
N LEU A 80 -16.12 5.66 7.48
CA LEU A 80 -16.51 4.62 6.54
C LEU A 80 -17.69 3.89 7.15
N ASN A 81 -18.75 3.67 6.37
CA ASN A 81 -19.89 2.91 6.83
C ASN A 81 -20.35 1.90 5.77
N LYS A 82 -20.94 0.81 6.24
CA LYS A 82 -21.48 -0.26 5.41
C LYS A 82 -23.00 -0.07 5.28
N GLN A 83 -23.47 0.20 4.07
CA GLN A 83 -24.89 0.33 3.76
C GLN A 83 -25.27 -0.66 2.65
N ALA A 84 -26.38 -1.40 2.83
CA ALA A 84 -26.82 -2.43 1.88
C ALA A 84 -25.68 -3.37 1.45
N ASN A 85 -24.87 -3.81 2.43
CA ASN A 85 -23.69 -4.66 2.25
C ASN A 85 -22.54 -4.06 1.40
N ARG A 86 -22.52 -2.74 1.17
CA ARG A 86 -21.45 -2.03 0.46
C ARG A 86 -20.83 -0.98 1.36
N TRP A 87 -19.50 -0.91 1.37
CA TRP A 87 -18.81 0.16 2.09
C TRP A 87 -18.84 1.46 1.28
N GLN A 88 -18.96 2.58 1.99
CA GLN A 88 -18.93 3.91 1.41
C GLN A 88 -18.30 4.92 2.37
N LEU A 89 -17.86 6.05 1.82
CA LEU A 89 -17.49 7.23 2.58
C LEU A 89 -18.74 7.83 3.19
N THR A 90 -18.78 8.00 4.51
CA THR A 90 -19.98 8.47 5.22
C THR A 90 -20.42 9.86 4.74
N GLN A 91 -19.47 10.78 4.54
CA GLN A 91 -19.79 12.18 4.21
C GLN A 91 -20.32 12.37 2.78
N SER A 92 -19.85 11.57 1.82
CA SER A 92 -20.16 11.75 0.39
C SER A 92 -20.99 10.63 -0.20
N SER A 93 -21.25 9.55 0.56
CA SER A 93 -21.88 8.31 0.09
C SER A 93 -21.19 7.69 -1.14
N LEU A 94 -19.90 8.01 -1.34
CA LEU A 94 -19.12 7.48 -2.45
C LEU A 94 -18.63 6.07 -2.14
N PRO A 95 -18.65 5.16 -3.12
CA PRO A 95 -18.18 3.79 -2.92
C PRO A 95 -16.68 3.78 -2.63
N VAL A 96 -16.28 2.92 -1.70
CA VAL A 96 -14.86 2.70 -1.39
C VAL A 96 -14.36 1.44 -2.09
N ASP A 97 -13.04 1.33 -2.16
CA ASP A 97 -12.33 0.12 -2.55
C ASP A 97 -12.55 -0.96 -1.48
N ASN A 98 -13.45 -1.89 -1.78
CA ASN A 98 -13.80 -2.98 -0.87
C ASN A 98 -12.62 -3.92 -0.60
N GLU A 99 -11.66 -4.05 -1.53
CA GLU A 99 -10.49 -4.89 -1.32
C GLU A 99 -9.59 -4.30 -0.24
N LYS A 100 -9.40 -2.97 -0.26
CA LYS A 100 -8.66 -2.27 0.80
C LYS A 100 -9.32 -2.42 2.17
N ILE A 101 -10.64 -2.27 2.25
CA ILE A 101 -11.38 -2.45 3.53
C ILE A 101 -11.24 -3.88 4.03
N THR A 102 -11.42 -4.86 3.15
CA THR A 102 -11.29 -6.28 3.48
C THR A 102 -9.88 -6.59 3.98
N ALA A 103 -8.85 -6.12 3.29
CA ALA A 103 -7.46 -6.30 3.67
C ALA A 103 -7.14 -5.68 5.04
N LEU A 104 -7.68 -4.49 5.35
CA LEU A 104 -7.53 -3.88 6.68
C LEU A 104 -8.19 -4.76 7.76
N LEU A 105 -9.45 -5.14 7.56
CA LEU A 105 -10.21 -5.93 8.54
C LEU A 105 -9.60 -7.32 8.76
N GLU A 106 -9.10 -7.97 7.72
CA GLU A 106 -8.39 -9.25 7.83
C GLU A 106 -7.09 -9.11 8.63
N LYS A 107 -6.29 -8.07 8.36
CA LYS A 107 -5.09 -7.78 9.14
C LYS A 107 -5.44 -7.59 10.61
N LEU A 108 -6.41 -6.75 10.93
CA LEU A 108 -6.81 -6.48 12.32
C LEU A 108 -7.32 -7.74 13.04
N ASN A 109 -8.12 -8.56 12.36
CA ASN A 109 -8.63 -9.83 12.90
C ASN A 109 -7.51 -10.87 13.12
N GLY A 110 -6.47 -10.84 12.26
CA GLY A 110 -5.30 -11.71 12.34
C GLY A 110 -4.26 -11.31 13.39
N LEU A 111 -4.28 -10.06 13.87
CA LEU A 111 -3.29 -9.58 14.84
C LEU A 111 -3.41 -10.31 16.19
N ARG A 112 -2.25 -10.73 16.70
CA ARG A 112 -2.09 -11.39 18.00
C ARG A 112 -1.06 -10.63 18.83
N LEU A 113 -1.52 -10.13 19.97
CA LEU A 113 -0.74 -9.39 20.95
C LEU A 113 -0.06 -10.40 21.88
N THR A 114 1.28 -10.35 21.93
CA THR A 114 2.08 -11.26 22.76
C THR A 114 2.84 -10.48 23.82
N TRP A 115 4.10 -10.14 23.57
CA TRP A 115 4.94 -9.39 24.51
C TRP A 115 4.76 -7.88 24.32
N PRO A 116 4.33 -7.16 25.37
CA PRO A 116 4.35 -5.71 25.33
C PRO A 116 5.80 -5.20 25.34
N VAL A 117 6.06 -4.16 24.55
CA VAL A 117 7.37 -3.49 24.48
C VAL A 117 7.50 -2.39 25.52
N ALA A 118 6.38 -1.91 26.07
CA ALA A 118 6.32 -0.97 27.20
C ALA A 118 4.92 -0.91 27.83
N ASN A 119 4.80 -0.26 28.98
CA ASN A 119 3.54 -0.12 29.72
C ASN A 119 3.40 1.16 30.57
N THR A 120 4.25 2.17 30.37
CA THR A 120 4.20 3.42 31.14
C THR A 120 3.60 4.58 30.34
N ALA A 121 3.00 5.56 31.03
CA ALA A 121 2.47 6.76 30.38
C ALA A 121 3.55 7.53 29.59
N SER A 122 4.77 7.64 30.14
CA SER A 122 5.92 8.23 29.42
C SER A 122 6.27 7.47 28.12
N SER A 123 6.09 6.15 28.11
CA SER A 123 6.29 5.35 26.90
C SER A 123 5.19 5.57 25.87
N HIS A 124 3.94 5.85 26.29
CA HIS A 124 2.85 6.17 25.35
C HIS A 124 3.15 7.44 24.54
N GLU A 125 3.69 8.47 25.18
CA GLU A 125 4.14 9.70 24.52
C GLU A 125 5.35 9.46 23.60
N ARG A 126 6.31 8.66 24.06
CA ARG A 126 7.51 8.32 23.27
C ARG A 126 7.18 7.51 22.02
N PHE A 127 6.22 6.58 22.13
CA PHE A 127 5.79 5.74 21.02
C PHE A 127 4.63 6.34 20.23
N GLU A 128 4.12 7.51 20.62
CA GLU A 128 3.01 8.17 19.94
C GLU A 128 1.77 7.28 19.87
N VAL A 129 1.43 6.67 21.01
CA VAL A 129 0.21 5.87 21.19
C VAL A 129 -0.65 6.44 22.32
N GLY A 130 -0.39 7.68 22.75
CA GLY A 130 -1.14 8.39 23.78
C GLY A 130 -2.47 8.90 23.26
N GLU A 131 -3.35 9.33 24.16
CA GLU A 131 -4.67 9.86 23.77
C GLU A 131 -4.57 11.21 23.05
N GLN A 132 -3.54 12.00 23.40
CA GLN A 132 -3.28 13.33 22.83
C GLN A 132 -2.19 13.31 21.76
N LYS A 133 -1.37 12.25 21.73
CA LYS A 133 -0.25 12.12 20.79
C LYS A 133 -0.27 10.72 20.16
N PHE A 134 -0.81 10.66 18.95
CA PHE A 134 -0.90 9.46 18.15
C PHE A 134 -0.65 9.72 16.67
N GLN A 135 -0.22 8.70 15.92
CA GLN A 135 -0.14 8.79 14.45
C GLN A 135 -1.47 8.43 13.79
N ARG A 136 -2.16 7.39 14.28
CA ARG A 136 -3.53 7.05 13.88
C ARG A 136 -4.35 6.65 15.10
N LYS A 137 -5.63 6.99 15.08
CA LYS A 137 -6.64 6.51 16.00
C LYS A 137 -7.69 5.78 15.19
N LEU A 138 -7.95 4.52 15.53
CA LEU A 138 -8.97 3.71 14.88
C LEU A 138 -10.09 3.38 15.87
N ARG A 139 -11.33 3.50 15.38
CA ARG A 139 -12.53 3.04 16.09
C ARG A 139 -13.36 2.16 15.18
N LEU A 140 -13.76 1.00 15.69
CA LEU A 140 -14.58 0.01 14.99
C LEU A 140 -15.92 -0.14 15.71
N TYR A 141 -17.01 -0.13 14.95
CA TYR A 141 -18.36 -0.19 15.49
C TYR A 141 -19.19 -1.29 14.82
N GLU A 142 -20.18 -1.75 15.58
CA GLU A 142 -21.34 -2.54 15.12
C GLU A 142 -22.59 -1.70 15.43
N GLY A 143 -23.19 -1.11 14.41
CA GLY A 143 -24.16 -0.02 14.57
C GLY A 143 -23.55 1.14 15.35
N ASP A 144 -24.18 1.52 16.45
CA ASP A 144 -23.67 2.58 17.34
C ASP A 144 -22.77 2.07 18.48
N LYS A 145 -22.59 0.76 18.60
CA LYS A 145 -21.80 0.16 19.67
C LYS A 145 -20.32 0.15 19.28
N LEU A 146 -19.49 0.83 20.06
CA LEU A 146 -18.03 0.77 19.94
C LEU A 146 -17.52 -0.62 20.34
N GLN A 147 -16.88 -1.32 19.41
CA GLN A 147 -16.35 -2.67 19.62
C GLN A 147 -14.84 -2.65 19.90
N ALA A 148 -14.10 -1.72 19.30
CA ALA A 148 -12.68 -1.57 19.54
C ALA A 148 -12.22 -0.12 19.30
N GLU A 149 -11.31 0.36 20.14
CA GLU A 149 -10.58 1.61 19.94
C GLU A 149 -9.09 1.37 20.24
N PHE A 150 -8.21 1.82 19.34
CA PHE A 150 -6.77 1.70 19.50
C PHE A 150 -6.00 2.79 18.77
N TYR A 151 -4.78 3.01 19.23
CA TYR A 151 -3.84 4.00 18.72
C TYR A 151 -2.68 3.29 18.01
N LEU A 152 -2.34 3.78 16.83
CA LEU A 152 -1.11 3.44 16.12
C LEU A 152 -0.13 4.61 16.25
N GLY A 153 1.12 4.27 16.52
CA GLY A 153 2.17 5.25 16.78
C GLY A 153 3.37 5.10 15.88
N SER A 154 4.56 5.33 16.44
CA SER A 154 5.81 5.27 15.70
C SER A 154 6.09 3.87 15.15
N SER A 155 6.90 3.81 14.09
CA SER A 155 7.28 2.55 13.45
C SER A 155 8.61 2.02 14.02
N PRO A 156 8.64 0.80 14.59
CA PRO A 156 9.89 0.14 15.00
C PRO A 156 10.61 -0.58 13.85
N GLY A 157 10.07 -0.54 12.62
CA GLY A 157 10.66 -1.22 11.47
C GLY A 157 9.68 -1.41 10.31
N PHE A 158 10.17 -1.96 9.21
CA PHE A 158 9.37 -2.14 7.98
C PHE A 158 8.06 -2.90 8.23
N LYS A 159 6.94 -2.32 7.79
CA LYS A 159 5.57 -2.86 7.95
C LYS A 159 5.21 -3.18 9.40
N LYS A 160 5.79 -2.45 10.36
CA LYS A 160 5.44 -2.54 11.78
C LYS A 160 5.05 -1.19 12.34
N VAL A 161 4.22 -1.22 13.36
CA VAL A 161 3.79 -0.04 14.10
C VAL A 161 3.67 -0.36 15.58
N HIS A 162 3.88 0.64 16.43
CA HIS A 162 3.49 0.54 17.83
C HIS A 162 1.98 0.67 17.95
N LEU A 163 1.35 -0.22 18.73
CA LEU A 163 -0.09 -0.25 18.94
C LEU A 163 -0.39 -0.24 20.44
N ARG A 164 -1.41 0.53 20.85
CA ARG A 164 -2.00 0.48 22.18
C ARG A 164 -3.53 0.49 22.08
N ARG A 165 -4.21 -0.41 22.79
CA ARG A 165 -5.68 -0.34 22.94
C ARG A 165 -6.06 0.83 23.84
N ALA A 166 -7.17 1.51 23.55
CA ALA A 166 -7.70 2.50 24.47
C ALA A 166 -8.05 1.85 25.82
N GLY A 167 -7.75 2.55 26.91
CA GLY A 167 -7.91 2.04 28.28
C GLY A 167 -6.83 1.05 28.75
N ASP A 168 -5.96 0.55 27.86
CA ASP A 168 -4.83 -0.34 28.22
C ASP A 168 -3.54 0.46 28.43
N SER A 169 -2.66 -0.07 29.28
CA SER A 169 -1.30 0.45 29.47
C SER A 169 -0.30 -0.20 28.52
N GLN A 170 -0.57 -1.41 28.04
CA GLN A 170 0.37 -2.21 27.26
C GLN A 170 0.53 -1.70 25.82
N VAL A 171 1.78 -1.48 25.41
CA VAL A 171 2.17 -1.11 24.04
C VAL A 171 2.80 -2.31 23.36
N TYR A 172 2.41 -2.60 22.12
CA TYR A 172 2.90 -3.74 21.35
C TYR A 172 3.52 -3.30 20.04
N SER A 173 4.42 -4.11 19.50
CA SER A 173 4.86 -3.99 18.10
C SER A 173 4.07 -4.99 17.26
N VAL A 174 3.33 -4.51 16.26
CA VAL A 174 2.46 -5.34 15.41
C VAL A 174 2.81 -5.20 13.94
N ALA A 175 2.53 -6.24 13.15
CA ALA A 175 2.73 -6.26 11.70
C ALA A 175 1.59 -5.51 10.96
N LEU A 176 1.55 -4.20 11.14
CA LEU A 176 0.61 -3.27 10.53
C LEU A 176 1.38 -1.98 10.16
N SER A 177 0.88 -1.23 9.18
CA SER A 177 1.42 0.08 8.80
C SER A 177 0.39 1.18 9.05
N THR A 178 0.84 2.42 9.31
CA THR A 178 -0.04 3.60 9.33
C THR A 178 -0.67 3.88 7.95
N MET A 179 -0.07 3.38 6.87
CA MET A 179 -0.64 3.43 5.52
C MET A 179 -1.84 2.49 5.32
N ASP A 180 -1.94 1.43 6.13
CA ASP A 180 -3.13 0.56 6.12
C ASP A 180 -4.35 1.26 6.77
N ALA A 181 -4.09 2.33 7.53
CA ALA A 181 -5.08 3.15 8.21
C ALA A 181 -5.00 4.59 7.70
N ALA A 182 -5.23 4.78 6.40
CA ALA A 182 -5.25 6.10 5.80
C ALA A 182 -6.40 6.96 6.37
N THR A 183 -6.12 8.25 6.54
CA THR A 183 -7.04 9.25 7.14
C THR A 183 -7.74 10.10 6.10
N SER A 184 -7.29 10.05 4.84
CA SER A 184 -7.97 10.69 3.70
C SER A 184 -9.02 9.76 3.11
N GLY A 185 -10.21 10.30 2.81
CA GLY A 185 -11.26 9.58 2.10
C GLY A 185 -10.82 9.15 0.69
N ASP A 186 -9.95 9.93 0.03
CA ASP A 186 -9.46 9.61 -1.30
C ASP A 186 -8.66 8.30 -1.31
N ASP A 187 -7.94 7.96 -0.24
CA ASP A 187 -7.17 6.72 -0.18
C ASP A 187 -8.06 5.47 -0.13
N TRP A 188 -9.31 5.65 0.31
CA TRP A 188 -10.34 4.61 0.35
C TRP A 188 -11.25 4.62 -0.87
N LEU A 189 -11.33 5.71 -1.64
CA LEU A 189 -12.24 5.84 -2.78
C LEU A 189 -12.06 4.72 -3.81
N ASN A 190 -13.16 4.14 -4.28
CA ASN A 190 -13.14 3.25 -5.45
C ASN A 190 -12.76 4.07 -6.70
N LYS A 191 -11.52 3.92 -7.17
CA LYS A 191 -11.00 4.69 -8.32
C LYS A 191 -11.72 4.39 -9.63
N GLN A 192 -12.46 3.29 -9.73
CA GLN A 192 -13.20 2.88 -10.92
C GLN A 192 -14.70 3.24 -10.85
N LEU A 193 -15.12 4.12 -9.94
CA LEU A 193 -16.54 4.44 -9.73
C LEU A 193 -17.27 5.03 -10.94
N LEU A 194 -16.53 5.48 -11.97
CA LEU A 194 -17.03 6.10 -13.20
C LEU A 194 -16.86 5.23 -14.46
N THR A 195 -16.42 3.97 -14.33
CA THR A 195 -16.29 3.09 -15.50
C THR A 195 -17.64 2.85 -16.18
N THR A 196 -17.63 2.68 -17.49
CA THR A 196 -18.77 2.13 -18.26
C THR A 196 -18.32 0.89 -19.00
N ASN A 197 -18.85 -0.27 -18.61
CA ASN A 197 -18.57 -1.52 -19.29
C ASN A 197 -19.51 -1.73 -20.48
N ASN A 198 -18.97 -2.33 -21.54
CA ASN A 198 -19.75 -2.76 -22.71
C ASN A 198 -20.73 -1.68 -23.24
N PRO A 199 -20.25 -0.45 -23.54
CA PRO A 199 -21.10 0.57 -24.14
C PRO A 199 -21.70 0.08 -25.46
N VAL A 200 -22.94 0.49 -25.72
CA VAL A 200 -23.66 0.22 -26.98
C VAL A 200 -23.83 1.47 -27.82
N ASN A 201 -23.71 2.66 -27.22
CA ASN A 201 -23.72 3.94 -27.91
C ASN A 201 -22.74 4.90 -27.21
N ILE A 202 -21.97 5.63 -28.00
CA ILE A 202 -21.03 6.65 -27.52
C ILE A 202 -21.18 7.88 -28.41
N LYS A 203 -21.66 8.98 -27.85
CA LYS A 203 -21.80 10.26 -28.53
C LYS A 203 -20.80 11.26 -27.97
N GLY A 204 -19.84 11.63 -28.80
CA GLY A 204 -18.88 12.70 -28.50
C GLY A 204 -19.29 14.03 -29.12
N ARG A 205 -18.32 14.93 -29.28
CA ARG A 205 -18.52 16.29 -29.80
C ARG A 205 -19.00 16.32 -31.24
N ASP A 206 -18.40 15.50 -32.09
CA ASP A 206 -18.56 15.51 -33.55
C ASP A 206 -18.78 14.09 -34.14
N TYR A 207 -19.07 13.11 -33.29
CA TYR A 207 -19.35 11.74 -33.69
C TYR A 207 -20.42 11.10 -32.80
N GLU A 208 -21.13 10.13 -33.35
CA GLU A 208 -21.96 9.20 -32.59
C GLU A 208 -21.72 7.79 -33.11
N LEU A 209 -21.20 6.93 -32.23
CA LEU A 209 -20.94 5.52 -32.48
C LEU A 209 -22.09 4.69 -31.93
N GLN A 210 -22.55 3.72 -32.72
CA GLN A 210 -23.57 2.74 -32.33
C GLN A 210 -23.05 1.32 -32.58
N ARG A 211 -23.19 0.45 -31.58
CA ARG A 211 -22.88 -0.97 -31.71
C ARG A 211 -24.00 -1.67 -32.48
N GLN A 212 -23.65 -2.40 -33.53
CA GLN A 212 -24.53 -3.26 -34.32
C GLN A 212 -23.95 -4.69 -34.36
N GLY A 213 -24.50 -5.58 -33.55
CA GLY A 213 -23.91 -6.90 -33.32
C GLY A 213 -22.52 -6.77 -32.69
N GLU A 214 -21.50 -7.33 -33.33
CA GLU A 214 -20.11 -7.24 -32.88
C GLU A 214 -19.36 -6.00 -33.41
N ASN A 215 -19.95 -5.29 -34.38
CA ASN A 215 -19.26 -4.18 -35.06
C ASN A 215 -19.78 -2.82 -34.60
N TRP A 216 -18.94 -1.80 -34.74
CA TRP A 216 -19.29 -0.40 -34.52
C TRP A 216 -19.56 0.31 -35.86
N GLN A 217 -20.48 1.27 -35.84
CA GLN A 217 -20.80 2.12 -37.00
C GLN A 217 -21.03 3.57 -36.53
N LEU A 218 -20.80 4.53 -37.43
CA LEU A 218 -21.22 5.91 -37.22
C LEU A 218 -22.72 6.04 -37.52
N VAL A 219 -23.45 6.73 -36.64
CA VAL A 219 -24.89 6.95 -36.79
C VAL A 219 -25.19 7.87 -37.98
N ASP A 220 -24.40 8.93 -38.15
CA ASP A 220 -24.65 9.96 -39.16
C ASP A 220 -24.12 9.61 -40.56
N GLU A 221 -23.38 8.49 -40.71
CA GLU A 221 -22.78 8.10 -41.98
C GLU A 221 -22.74 6.58 -42.16
N THR A 222 -23.69 6.07 -42.93
CA THR A 222 -23.74 4.64 -43.26
C THR A 222 -22.59 4.27 -44.20
N GLY A 223 -21.84 3.23 -43.85
CA GLY A 223 -20.74 2.71 -44.68
C GLY A 223 -19.38 3.38 -44.46
N ALA A 224 -19.26 4.32 -43.52
CA ALA A 224 -17.97 4.87 -43.11
C ALA A 224 -17.04 3.76 -42.61
N SER A 225 -15.82 3.72 -43.14
CA SER A 225 -14.80 2.78 -42.67
C SER A 225 -14.19 3.29 -41.37
N LEU A 226 -14.36 2.53 -40.28
CA LEU A 226 -13.85 2.91 -38.97
C LEU A 226 -12.44 2.36 -38.73
N ASN A 227 -11.64 3.14 -38.02
CA ASN A 227 -10.45 2.64 -37.37
C ASN A 227 -10.88 1.82 -36.14
N THR A 228 -10.98 0.51 -36.33
CA THR A 228 -11.46 -0.43 -35.30
C THR A 228 -10.55 -0.46 -34.08
N GLU A 229 -9.24 -0.20 -34.25
CA GLU A 229 -8.29 -0.12 -33.14
C GLU A 229 -8.60 1.08 -32.24
N ASN A 230 -8.79 2.26 -32.81
CA ASN A 230 -9.11 3.48 -32.07
C ASN A 230 -10.49 3.42 -31.39
N VAL A 231 -11.50 2.84 -32.08
CA VAL A 231 -12.81 2.59 -31.45
C VAL A 231 -12.67 1.63 -30.26
N THR A 232 -11.91 0.55 -30.42
CA THR A 232 -11.65 -0.40 -29.34
C THR A 232 -10.90 0.25 -28.18
N ALA A 233 -9.94 1.14 -28.47
CA ALA A 233 -9.19 1.88 -27.47
C ALA A 233 -10.11 2.80 -26.65
N LEU A 234 -11.03 3.53 -27.30
CA LEU A 234 -12.02 4.37 -26.61
C LEU A 234 -12.96 3.53 -25.72
N VAL A 235 -13.47 2.42 -26.23
CA VAL A 235 -14.31 1.49 -25.45
C VAL A 235 -13.57 0.96 -24.22
N LYS A 236 -12.30 0.55 -24.40
CA LYS A 236 -11.45 0.11 -23.28
C LYS A 236 -11.18 1.25 -22.29
N ALA A 237 -10.92 2.46 -22.76
CA ALA A 237 -10.67 3.61 -21.91
C ALA A 237 -11.87 3.92 -20.99
N LEU A 238 -13.11 3.83 -21.50
CA LEU A 238 -14.32 3.97 -20.69
C LEU A 238 -14.48 2.84 -19.66
N ALA A 239 -14.12 1.61 -20.03
CA ALA A 239 -14.18 0.45 -19.13
C ALA A 239 -13.07 0.46 -18.07
N SER A 240 -11.94 1.14 -18.32
CA SER A 240 -10.81 1.24 -17.41
C SER A 240 -10.59 2.62 -16.80
N LEU A 241 -11.58 3.52 -16.90
CA LEU A 241 -11.47 4.89 -16.39
C LEU A 241 -11.18 4.89 -14.89
N GLN A 242 -10.09 5.56 -14.51
CA GLN A 242 -9.69 5.73 -13.11
C GLN A 242 -9.68 7.21 -12.68
N VAL A 243 -10.41 7.52 -11.62
CA VAL A 243 -10.35 8.81 -10.93
C VAL A 243 -9.25 8.82 -9.87
N GLN A 244 -8.75 10.01 -9.51
CA GLN A 244 -7.68 10.16 -8.52
C GLN A 244 -8.18 10.65 -7.17
N SER A 245 -9.06 11.65 -7.11
CA SER A 245 -9.61 12.20 -5.86
C SER A 245 -10.94 12.91 -6.09
N VAL A 246 -11.64 13.22 -5.01
CA VAL A 246 -12.81 14.11 -5.05
C VAL A 246 -12.34 15.56 -5.12
N VAL A 247 -12.90 16.34 -6.04
CA VAL A 247 -12.65 17.79 -6.13
C VAL A 247 -13.65 18.53 -5.25
N GLN A 248 -13.15 19.36 -4.34
CA GLN A 248 -13.97 20.07 -3.35
C GLN A 248 -14.74 21.26 -3.94
N GLU A 249 -14.13 21.96 -4.89
CA GLU A 249 -14.71 23.14 -5.54
C GLU A 249 -15.10 22.82 -6.98
N ALA A 250 -16.20 23.40 -7.45
CA ALA A 250 -16.59 23.24 -8.85
C ALA A 250 -15.49 23.83 -9.76
N PRO A 251 -14.96 23.03 -10.71
CA PRO A 251 -13.90 23.50 -11.60
C PRO A 251 -14.43 24.61 -12.52
N LYS A 252 -13.56 25.55 -12.88
CA LYS A 252 -13.81 26.54 -13.92
C LYS A 252 -13.23 26.04 -15.24
N GLY A 253 -14.03 26.04 -16.29
CA GLY A 253 -13.60 25.64 -17.64
C GLY A 253 -14.80 25.25 -18.51
N GLU A 254 -14.57 25.11 -19.80
CA GLU A 254 -15.59 24.64 -20.74
C GLU A 254 -15.63 23.10 -20.73
N PRO A 255 -16.79 22.48 -20.47
CA PRO A 255 -16.90 21.03 -20.43
C PRO A 255 -16.95 20.43 -21.84
N ILE A 256 -16.13 19.41 -22.07
CA ILE A 256 -16.30 18.47 -23.18
C ILE A 256 -17.26 17.39 -22.72
N THR A 257 -18.40 17.28 -23.42
CA THR A 257 -19.44 16.31 -23.06
C THR A 257 -19.31 15.02 -23.87
N LEU A 258 -19.55 13.89 -23.19
CA LEU A 258 -19.60 12.57 -23.80
C LEU A 258 -20.80 11.82 -23.23
N ALA A 259 -21.77 11.47 -24.08
CA ALA A 259 -22.90 10.65 -23.66
C ALA A 259 -22.61 9.18 -23.99
N VAL A 260 -22.77 8.31 -22.99
CA VAL A 260 -22.50 6.88 -23.12
C VAL A 260 -23.74 6.10 -22.67
N LYS A 261 -24.19 5.17 -23.52
CA LYS A 261 -25.27 4.24 -23.18
C LYS A 261 -24.70 2.83 -23.11
N SER A 262 -25.14 2.07 -22.11
CA SER A 262 -24.83 0.66 -21.92
C SER A 262 -26.07 -0.09 -21.43
N ALA A 263 -25.94 -1.40 -21.23
CA ALA A 263 -27.00 -2.18 -20.58
C ALA A 263 -27.23 -1.77 -19.11
N GLU A 264 -26.23 -1.18 -18.46
CA GLU A 264 -26.27 -0.74 -17.05
C GLU A 264 -26.94 0.63 -16.89
N GLY A 265 -26.97 1.45 -17.94
CA GLY A 265 -27.56 2.78 -17.90
C GLY A 265 -27.08 3.73 -18.98
N ASN A 266 -27.58 4.97 -18.90
CA ASN A 266 -27.22 6.07 -19.77
C ASN A 266 -26.60 7.18 -18.92
N TRP A 267 -25.40 7.62 -19.28
CA TRP A 267 -24.67 8.62 -18.52
C TRP A 267 -24.12 9.70 -19.42
N GLN A 268 -24.08 10.91 -18.90
CA GLN A 268 -23.35 12.02 -19.49
C GLN A 268 -22.10 12.30 -18.65
N TYR A 269 -20.95 12.26 -19.31
CA TYR A 269 -19.67 12.65 -18.76
C TYR A 269 -19.36 14.08 -19.17
N GLU A 270 -18.84 14.87 -18.24
CA GLU A 270 -18.35 16.23 -18.45
C GLU A 270 -16.87 16.26 -18.08
N PHE A 271 -16.00 16.36 -19.08
CA PHE A 271 -14.56 16.46 -18.90
C PHE A 271 -14.13 17.92 -19.00
N ILE A 272 -13.38 18.40 -18.01
CA ILE A 272 -12.97 19.80 -17.93
C ILE A 272 -11.45 19.85 -17.75
N LYS A 273 -10.77 20.54 -18.66
CA LYS A 273 -9.38 20.96 -18.47
C LYS A 273 -9.36 22.28 -17.71
N THR A 274 -8.58 22.34 -16.64
CA THR A 274 -8.36 23.52 -15.81
C THR A 274 -6.87 23.81 -15.70
N ASP A 275 -6.50 24.97 -15.17
CA ASP A 275 -5.09 25.27 -14.85
C ASP A 275 -4.50 24.32 -13.81
N ALA A 276 -5.34 23.74 -12.95
CA ALA A 276 -4.95 22.82 -11.88
C ALA A 276 -4.90 21.34 -12.33
N GLY A 277 -5.27 21.05 -13.58
CA GLY A 277 -5.31 19.70 -14.13
C GLY A 277 -6.67 19.32 -14.71
N TYR A 278 -6.97 18.03 -14.68
CA TYR A 278 -8.07 17.43 -15.43
C TYR A 278 -9.15 16.92 -14.48
N VAL A 279 -10.41 17.21 -14.81
CA VAL A 279 -11.56 16.90 -13.96
C VAL A 279 -12.65 16.23 -14.79
N VAL A 280 -13.40 15.32 -14.16
CA VAL A 280 -14.60 14.70 -14.73
C VAL A 280 -15.76 14.70 -13.76
N LYS A 281 -16.97 14.83 -14.30
CA LYS A 281 -18.23 14.55 -13.61
C LYS A 281 -19.07 13.60 -14.46
N ARG A 282 -19.89 12.78 -13.80
CA ARG A 282 -20.89 11.93 -14.47
C ARG A 282 -22.28 12.26 -13.92
N SER A 283 -23.29 12.28 -14.79
CA SER A 283 -24.64 12.76 -14.51
C SER A 283 -25.38 12.08 -13.34
N ASP A 284 -24.96 10.88 -12.92
CA ASP A 284 -25.51 10.16 -11.77
C ASP A 284 -24.91 10.59 -10.43
N ARG A 285 -23.97 11.55 -10.43
CA ARG A 285 -23.22 11.98 -9.25
C ARG A 285 -23.11 13.50 -9.19
N GLU A 286 -23.15 14.03 -7.98
CA GLU A 286 -22.99 15.46 -7.75
C GLU A 286 -21.52 15.89 -7.77
N GLN A 287 -20.61 15.00 -7.36
CA GLN A 287 -19.20 15.27 -7.16
C GLN A 287 -18.41 15.33 -8.48
N TYR A 288 -17.40 16.20 -8.47
CA TYR A 288 -16.33 16.22 -9.47
C TYR A 288 -15.16 15.37 -9.00
N PHE A 289 -14.45 14.76 -9.95
CA PHE A 289 -13.30 13.90 -9.68
C PHE A 289 -12.10 14.32 -10.51
N SER A 290 -10.91 14.31 -9.92
CA SER A 290 -9.67 14.56 -10.64
C SER A 290 -9.28 13.34 -11.48
N LEU A 291 -8.61 13.59 -12.60
CA LEU A 291 -8.09 12.60 -13.53
C LEU A 291 -6.61 12.85 -13.80
N SER A 292 -5.92 11.80 -14.28
CA SER A 292 -4.64 12.01 -14.96
C SER A 292 -4.87 12.64 -16.34
N GLU A 293 -3.84 13.32 -16.86
CA GLU A 293 -3.82 13.80 -18.25
C GLU A 293 -4.07 12.66 -19.24
N TYR A 294 -3.44 11.51 -19.02
CA TYR A 294 -3.61 10.32 -19.84
C TYR A 294 -5.08 9.84 -19.93
N GLU A 295 -5.80 9.81 -18.80
CA GLU A 295 -7.22 9.45 -18.76
C GLU A 295 -8.08 10.46 -19.52
N TYR A 296 -7.76 11.74 -19.37
CA TYR A 296 -8.46 12.82 -20.05
C TYR A 296 -8.25 12.77 -21.57
N GLU A 297 -7.01 12.66 -22.04
CA GLU A 297 -6.67 12.67 -23.46
C GLU A 297 -7.29 11.47 -24.19
N ARG A 298 -7.21 10.27 -23.63
CA ARG A 298 -7.70 9.05 -24.29
C ARG A 298 -9.23 8.96 -24.39
N ILE A 299 -9.98 9.86 -23.73
CA ILE A 299 -11.45 9.89 -23.75
C ILE A 299 -11.96 11.23 -24.30
N ALA A 300 -11.62 12.33 -23.63
CA ALA A 300 -12.17 13.65 -23.92
C ALA A 300 -11.64 14.27 -25.21
N GLN A 301 -10.42 13.92 -25.64
CA GLN A 301 -9.83 14.46 -26.87
C GLN A 301 -10.11 13.60 -28.10
N VAL A 302 -10.84 12.49 -27.96
CA VAL A 302 -11.24 11.69 -29.12
C VAL A 302 -12.24 12.48 -29.95
N VAL A 303 -11.96 12.59 -31.25
CA VAL A 303 -12.77 13.28 -32.25
C VAL A 303 -13.03 12.36 -33.43
N ARG A 304 -13.99 12.72 -34.28
CA ARG A 304 -14.41 11.91 -35.44
C ARG A 304 -13.24 11.47 -36.32
N GLU A 305 -12.27 12.34 -36.57
CA GLU A 305 -11.10 12.03 -37.41
C GLU A 305 -10.24 10.88 -36.85
N ASN A 306 -10.16 10.70 -35.52
CA ASN A 306 -9.43 9.58 -34.93
C ASN A 306 -10.15 8.25 -35.17
N LEU A 307 -11.46 8.27 -35.38
CA LEU A 307 -12.31 7.09 -35.45
C LEU A 307 -12.45 6.54 -36.88
N LEU A 308 -12.02 7.28 -37.89
CA LEU A 308 -12.06 6.86 -39.29
C LEU A 308 -10.80 6.12 -39.69
N ALA A 309 -10.94 5.12 -40.55
CA ALA A 309 -9.80 4.43 -41.14
C ALA A 309 -8.95 5.42 -41.97
N PRO A 310 -7.61 5.32 -41.93
CA PRO A 310 -6.77 6.12 -42.81
C PRO A 310 -7.16 5.86 -44.26
N ALA A 311 -7.24 6.93 -45.06
CA ALA A 311 -7.49 6.80 -46.49
C ALA A 311 -6.44 5.85 -47.08
N THR A 312 -6.89 4.74 -47.66
CA THR A 312 -6.00 3.78 -48.32
C THR A 312 -5.37 4.51 -49.51
N THR A 313 -4.14 4.97 -49.37
CA THR A 313 -3.33 5.32 -50.53
C THR A 313 -3.02 3.99 -51.22
N THR A 314 -3.78 3.68 -52.27
CA THR A 314 -3.46 2.61 -53.20
C THR A 314 -2.07 2.88 -53.75
N GLN A 315 -1.04 2.29 -53.14
CA GLN A 315 0.28 2.21 -53.74
C GLN A 315 0.14 1.30 -54.96
N THR A 316 -0.04 1.91 -56.12
CA THR A 316 0.20 1.24 -57.40
C THR A 316 1.68 0.90 -57.48
N SER A 317 2.04 -0.31 -57.03
CA SER A 317 3.31 -0.93 -57.41
C SER A 317 3.26 -1.18 -58.92
N PRO A 318 4.25 -0.72 -59.72
CA PRO A 318 4.30 -1.04 -61.13
C PRO A 318 4.58 -2.52 -61.34
N THR A 319 3.69 -3.18 -62.07
CA THR A 319 3.85 -4.52 -62.65
C THR A 319 5.09 -4.56 -63.54
N THR A 320 6.17 -5.21 -63.09
CA THR A 320 7.26 -5.64 -63.98
C THR A 320 6.87 -6.97 -64.63
N SER A 321 6.41 -6.88 -65.87
CA SER A 321 6.30 -8.01 -66.80
C SER A 321 7.68 -8.61 -67.06
N ASN A 322 7.76 -9.92 -66.90
CA ASN A 322 8.94 -10.75 -67.13
C ASN A 322 9.19 -10.93 -68.64
N SER A 323 10.45 -10.82 -69.09
CA SER A 323 10.86 -11.29 -70.43
C SER A 323 12.33 -11.74 -70.46
N ALA A 324 12.48 -13.04 -70.76
CA ALA A 324 13.59 -13.74 -71.44
C ALA A 324 14.91 -14.06 -70.68
N ALA A 325 15.13 -15.36 -70.47
CA ALA A 325 16.29 -16.19 -70.88
C ALA A 325 17.66 -15.48 -71.10
N THR A 326 18.82 -15.92 -70.60
CA THR A 326 19.41 -17.27 -70.45
C THR A 326 20.75 -17.14 -69.69
N ASN A 327 21.12 -18.14 -68.87
CA ASN A 327 22.49 -18.40 -68.33
C ASN A 327 23.50 -18.68 -69.48
N PRO A 328 24.87 -18.67 -69.31
CA PRO A 328 25.60 -19.21 -68.14
C PRO A 328 26.98 -18.61 -67.72
N VAL A 329 27.38 -18.96 -66.49
CA VAL A 329 28.72 -19.38 -65.97
C VAL A 329 29.94 -18.42 -66.09
N GLU A 330 30.63 -18.23 -64.96
CA GLU A 330 32.08 -18.44 -64.71
C GLU A 330 32.80 -17.35 -63.88
N ALA A 331 33.43 -17.81 -62.79
CA ALA A 331 34.68 -17.40 -62.14
C ALA A 331 35.04 -15.92 -61.91
N VAL A 332 35.44 -15.58 -60.67
CA VAL A 332 36.85 -15.46 -60.24
C VAL A 332 36.89 -14.95 -58.79
N VAL A 333 37.72 -15.59 -57.98
CA VAL A 333 38.08 -15.25 -56.60
C VAL A 333 39.43 -14.51 -56.62
N GLN A 334 39.64 -13.65 -55.62
CA GLN A 334 40.91 -13.04 -55.16
C GLN A 334 41.38 -11.81 -55.93
N ASP A 335 41.49 -10.67 -55.25
CA ASP A 335 42.78 -10.31 -54.64
C ASP A 335 42.60 -9.17 -53.62
N ALA A 336 43.23 -9.31 -52.46
CA ALA A 336 43.33 -8.29 -51.44
C ALA A 336 44.76 -8.36 -50.90
N THR A 337 45.59 -7.36 -51.19
CA THR A 337 46.67 -6.85 -50.31
C THR A 337 47.49 -5.74 -50.99
N LYS A 338 47.46 -4.55 -50.39
CA LYS A 338 48.52 -3.53 -50.22
C LYS A 338 47.81 -2.23 -49.86
N GLY A 339 47.99 -1.59 -48.72
CA GLY A 339 49.10 -1.56 -47.78
C GLY A 339 49.53 -0.09 -47.65
N LEU A 340 49.32 0.54 -46.49
CA LEU A 340 50.01 1.78 -46.13
C LEU A 340 50.27 1.80 -44.62
N LEU A 341 51.56 1.80 -44.30
CA LEU A 341 52.18 1.99 -42.98
C LEU A 341 52.26 3.49 -42.66
N GLY A 342 52.29 3.85 -41.38
CA GLY A 342 52.83 5.14 -40.96
C GLY A 342 52.48 5.61 -39.55
N ASN A 343 53.32 5.20 -38.59
CA ASN A 343 53.61 5.76 -37.25
C ASN A 343 52.57 5.74 -36.13
#